data_AF-M3VCK0-F1
#
_entry.id   AF-M3VCK0-F1
#
_cell.length_a   1.000
_cell.length_b   1.000
_cell.length_c   1.000
_cell.angle_alpha   90.00
_cell.angle_beta   90.00
_cell.angle_gamma   90.00
#
_symmetry.space_group_name_H-M   'P 1'
#
loop_
_entity.id
_entity.type
_entity.pdbx_description
1 polymer ?
#
loop_
_entity_poly.entity_id
_entity_poly.type
_entity_poly.pdbx_seq_one_letter_code
_entity_poly.pdbx_strand_id
1 'polypeptide(L)'
;MTVQNVEIKPDVSTEGVARVSARKPVDMQRSAGRLLRAAAEKFYDAEIDIDWDSPWEEGKYFLPEHRVSLYGTKLWEKMSDEQKVELGRHEIVSILSFGMYAENLLSS
;
A
#
# COMPACT_ATOMS: atom_id res chain seq x y z
N MET A 1 -56.82 53.77 23.68
CA MET A 1 -55.90 52.65 23.98
C MET A 1 -55.37 52.12 22.67
N THR A 2 -54.15 52.49 22.26
CA THR A 2 -53.38 51.77 21.25
C THR A 2 -51.91 52.22 21.25
N VAL A 3 -51.12 51.33 21.83
CA VAL A 3 -49.68 51.00 21.76
C VAL A 3 -48.75 51.92 20.93
N GLN A 4 -47.70 52.42 21.58
CA GLN A 4 -46.51 52.99 20.95
C GLN A 4 -45.74 51.89 20.19
N ASN A 5 -45.41 52.12 18.91
CA ASN A 5 -44.47 51.27 18.18
C ASN A 5 -43.06 51.53 18.72
N VAL A 6 -42.59 50.64 19.59
CA VAL A 6 -41.19 50.57 20.01
C VAL A 6 -40.37 50.03 18.84
N GLU A 7 -39.47 50.86 18.33
CA GLU A 7 -38.50 50.46 17.31
C GLU A 7 -37.41 49.60 17.97
N ILE A 8 -37.51 48.29 17.84
CA ILE A 8 -36.49 47.35 18.33
C ILE A 8 -35.37 47.34 17.30
N LYS A 9 -34.29 48.09 17.58
CA LYS A 9 -33.04 47.93 16.85
C LYS A 9 -32.37 46.63 17.31
N PRO A 10 -32.09 45.68 16.41
CA PRO A 10 -31.35 44.49 16.80
C PRO A 10 -29.91 44.93 17.07
N ASP A 11 -29.50 44.88 18.33
CA ASP A 11 -28.08 44.93 18.70
C ASP A 11 -27.46 43.57 18.32
N VAL A 12 -27.24 43.38 17.03
CA VAL A 12 -26.38 42.30 16.54
C VAL A 12 -24.98 42.90 16.44
N SER A 13 -24.22 42.74 17.52
CA SER A 13 -22.78 42.94 17.47
C SER A 13 -22.19 42.02 16.39
N THR A 14 -21.55 42.64 15.40
CA THR A 14 -20.77 41.96 14.36
C THR A 14 -19.33 41.68 14.80
N GLU A 15 -18.99 42.04 16.04
CA GLU A 15 -17.70 41.77 16.67
C GLU A 15 -17.61 40.29 17.05
N GLY A 16 -17.35 39.45 16.05
CA GLY A 16 -17.28 38.00 16.27
C GLY A 16 -17.56 37.16 15.04
N VAL A 17 -17.95 37.77 13.91
CA VAL A 17 -17.93 37.08 12.62
C VAL A 17 -16.47 36.91 12.23
N ALA A 18 -15.83 35.90 12.82
CA ALA A 18 -14.52 35.44 12.40
C ALA A 18 -14.58 35.33 10.87
N ARG A 19 -13.71 36.09 10.19
CA ARG A 19 -13.57 35.98 8.74
C ARG A 19 -13.14 34.54 8.48
N VAL A 20 -14.10 33.66 8.22
CA VAL A 20 -13.85 32.43 7.50
C VAL A 20 -13.45 32.91 6.12
N SER A 21 -12.16 33.20 5.95
CA SER A 21 -11.57 33.43 4.65
C SER A 21 -11.99 32.24 3.81
N ALA A 22 -12.87 32.46 2.83
CA ALA A 22 -13.17 31.46 1.83
C ALA A 22 -11.82 30.94 1.34
N ARG A 23 -11.51 29.66 1.61
CA ARG A 23 -10.27 29.07 1.14
C ARG A 23 -10.24 29.26 -0.37
N LYS A 24 -9.15 29.82 -0.88
CA LYS A 24 -8.94 30.00 -2.32
C LYS A 24 -9.27 28.65 -3.00
N PRO A 25 -10.07 28.62 -4.09
CA PRO A 25 -10.41 27.36 -4.75
C PRO A 25 -9.12 26.61 -5.08
N VAL A 26 -8.99 25.39 -4.56
CA VAL A 26 -7.85 24.54 -4.89
C VAL A 26 -8.02 24.14 -6.35
N ASP A 27 -6.97 24.32 -7.14
CA ASP A 27 -6.88 23.69 -8.44
C ASP A 27 -6.74 22.18 -8.23
N MET A 28 -7.88 21.50 -8.29
CA MET A 28 -8.00 20.07 -8.04
C MET A 28 -7.14 19.27 -9.01
N GLN A 29 -7.07 19.68 -10.28
CA GLN A 29 -6.32 18.97 -11.31
C GLN A 29 -4.81 19.07 -11.06
N ARG A 30 -4.33 20.27 -10.72
CA ARG A 30 -2.92 20.47 -10.36
C ARG A 30 -2.55 19.71 -9.09
N SER A 31 -3.45 19.66 -8.11
CA SER A 31 -3.22 18.96 -6.84
C SER A 31 -3.22 17.43 -7.03
N ALA A 32 -4.18 16.90 -7.79
CA ALA A 32 -4.24 15.49 -8.15
C ALA A 32 -2.99 15.05 -8.93
N GLY A 33 -2.56 15.83 -9.93
CA GLY A 33 -1.34 15.54 -10.69
C GLY A 33 -0.08 15.50 -9.83
N ARG A 34 0.03 16.39 -8.83
CA ARG A 34 1.14 16.35 -7.86
C ARG A 34 1.11 15.11 -6.98
N LEU A 35 -0.08 14.70 -6.51
CA LEU A 35 -0.22 13.51 -5.68
C LEU A 35 0.07 12.23 -6.45
N LEU A 36 -0.42 12.12 -7.68
CA LEU A 36 -0.12 10.97 -8.55
C LEU A 36 1.37 10.86 -8.84
N ARG A 37 2.02 11.98 -9.15
CA ARG A 37 3.48 12.00 -9.36
C ARG A 37 4.23 11.60 -8.09
N ALA A 38 3.87 12.16 -6.94
CA ALA A 38 4.50 11.82 -5.68
C ALA A 38 4.25 10.35 -5.28
N ALA A 39 3.09 9.78 -5.64
CA ALA A 39 2.81 8.36 -5.45
C ALA A 39 3.72 7.51 -6.35
N ALA A 40 3.78 7.80 -7.65
CA ALA A 40 4.66 7.07 -8.59
C ALA A 40 6.14 7.17 -8.22
N GLU A 41 6.61 8.31 -7.71
CA GLU A 41 8.00 8.47 -7.23
C GLU A 41 8.27 7.71 -5.92
N LYS A 42 7.24 7.39 -5.14
CA LYS A 42 7.38 6.79 -3.80
C LYS A 42 7.15 5.29 -3.78
N PHE A 43 6.30 4.78 -4.66
CA PHE A 43 5.90 3.38 -4.67
C PHE A 43 6.59 2.65 -5.81
N TYR A 44 7.08 1.46 -5.50
CA TYR A 44 7.61 0.52 -6.47
C TYR A 44 6.46 -0.05 -7.32
N ASP A 45 6.63 -0.09 -8.64
CA ASP A 45 5.64 -0.66 -9.55
C ASP A 45 6.22 -1.90 -10.22
N ALA A 46 5.93 -3.06 -9.64
CA ALA A 46 6.48 -4.33 -10.08
C ALA A 46 6.10 -4.68 -11.54
N GLU A 47 4.99 -4.15 -12.07
CA GLU A 47 4.58 -4.39 -13.46
C GLU A 47 5.48 -3.66 -14.47
N ILE A 48 6.08 -2.54 -14.05
CA ILE A 48 6.97 -1.72 -14.88
C ILE A 48 8.44 -2.05 -14.60
N ASP A 49 8.78 -2.25 -13.33
CA ASP A 49 10.16 -2.35 -12.86
C ASP A 49 10.75 -3.77 -12.99
N ILE A 50 9.93 -4.79 -13.28
CA ILE A 50 10.36 -6.19 -13.44
C ILE A 50 10.03 -6.68 -14.85
N ASP A 51 11.04 -7.25 -15.52
CA ASP A 51 10.84 -7.97 -16.77
C ASP A 51 10.28 -9.37 -16.49
N TRP A 52 8.95 -9.47 -16.42
CA TRP A 52 8.24 -10.72 -16.17
C TRP A 52 8.32 -11.73 -17.31
N ASP A 53 8.64 -11.27 -18.53
CA ASP A 53 8.79 -12.12 -19.71
C ASP A 53 10.20 -12.75 -19.79
N SER A 54 11.13 -12.31 -18.94
CA SER A 54 12.47 -12.89 -18.85
C SER A 54 12.39 -14.38 -18.52
N PRO A 55 13.11 -15.25 -19.27
CA PRO A 55 13.15 -16.67 -18.96
C PRO A 55 13.82 -16.90 -17.60
N TRP A 56 13.44 -18.01 -16.96
CA TRP A 56 14.09 -18.47 -15.74
C TRP A 56 15.55 -18.84 -16.02
N GLU A 57 16.44 -18.46 -15.11
CA GLU A 57 17.82 -18.93 -15.15
C GLU A 57 17.90 -20.38 -14.67
N GLU A 58 18.36 -21.27 -15.55
CA GLU A 58 18.55 -22.69 -15.23
C GLU A 58 19.59 -22.89 -14.11
N GLY A 59 19.34 -23.87 -13.25
CA GLY A 59 20.26 -24.25 -12.17
C GLY A 59 20.30 -23.27 -10.98
N LYS A 60 19.52 -22.19 -11.00
CA LYS A 60 19.37 -21.31 -9.83
C LYS A 60 18.29 -21.83 -8.87
N TYR A 61 18.58 -21.76 -7.58
CA TYR A 61 17.64 -22.10 -6.52
C TYR A 61 16.73 -20.90 -6.20
N PHE A 62 15.47 -21.20 -5.87
CA PHE A 62 14.50 -20.20 -5.42
C PHE A 62 14.72 -19.75 -3.97
N LEU A 63 15.40 -20.58 -3.17
CA LEU A 63 15.77 -20.32 -1.80
C LEU A 63 17.19 -20.84 -1.54
N PRO A 64 17.98 -20.19 -0.67
CA PRO A 64 19.21 -20.79 -0.18
C PRO A 64 18.91 -22.15 0.48
N GLU A 65 19.67 -23.19 0.15
CA GLU A 65 19.37 -24.56 0.60
C GLU A 65 19.23 -24.67 2.12
N HIS A 66 20.09 -23.98 2.89
CA HIS A 66 20.03 -23.95 4.36
C HIS A 66 18.76 -23.28 4.95
N ARG A 67 17.89 -22.73 4.11
CA ARG A 67 16.58 -22.16 4.48
C ARG A 67 15.41 -23.05 4.08
N VAL A 68 15.66 -24.15 3.37
CA VAL A 68 14.64 -25.12 2.96
C VAL A 68 14.35 -26.09 4.10
N SER A 69 13.07 -26.44 4.31
CA SER A 69 12.63 -27.17 5.52
C SER A 69 13.30 -28.53 5.72
N LEU A 70 13.58 -29.27 4.64
CA LEU A 70 14.18 -30.60 4.71
C LEU A 70 15.71 -30.59 4.77
N TYR A 71 16.36 -29.44 4.64
CA TYR A 71 17.81 -29.34 4.56
C TYR A 71 18.52 -30.04 5.72
N GLY A 72 19.58 -30.81 5.40
CA GLY A 72 20.38 -31.56 6.36
C GLY A 72 19.71 -32.83 6.93
N THR A 73 18.51 -33.18 6.48
CA THR A 73 17.85 -34.43 6.86
C THR A 73 18.27 -35.60 5.97
N LYS A 74 18.12 -36.84 6.46
CA LYS A 74 18.34 -38.06 5.64
C LYS A 74 17.44 -38.13 4.40
N LEU A 75 16.30 -37.43 4.40
CA LEU A 75 15.40 -37.36 3.25
C LEU A 75 15.99 -36.44 2.18
N TRP A 76 16.49 -35.27 2.60
CA TRP A 76 17.18 -34.33 1.72
C TRP A 76 18.39 -34.93 1.00
N GLU A 77 19.22 -35.70 1.71
CA GLU A 77 20.38 -36.39 1.11
C GLU A 77 19.98 -37.42 0.05
N LYS A 78 18.73 -37.89 0.03
CA LYS A 78 18.21 -38.84 -0.96
C LYS A 78 17.50 -38.15 -2.12
N MET A 79 17.26 -36.85 -2.04
CA MET A 79 16.58 -36.09 -3.09
C MET A 79 17.54 -35.80 -4.24
N SER A 80 17.04 -35.87 -5.47
CA SER A 80 17.78 -35.34 -6.63
C SER A 80 17.86 -33.81 -6.55
N ASP A 81 18.77 -33.22 -7.31
CA ASP A 81 18.93 -31.75 -7.31
C ASP A 81 17.68 -31.06 -7.88
N GLU A 82 17.00 -31.67 -8.85
CA GLU A 82 15.71 -31.18 -9.36
C GLU A 82 14.62 -31.19 -8.28
N GLN A 83 14.57 -32.24 -7.45
CA GLN A 83 13.63 -32.32 -6.34
C GLN A 83 13.92 -31.26 -5.27
N LYS A 84 15.20 -30.96 -5.00
CA LYS A 84 15.59 -29.91 -4.05
C LYS A 84 15.18 -28.51 -4.56
N VAL A 85 15.42 -28.23 -5.83
CA VAL A 85 15.00 -26.98 -6.49
C VAL A 85 13.47 -26.83 -6.45
N GLU A 86 12.75 -27.90 -6.80
CA GLU A 86 11.28 -27.89 -6.82
C GLU A 86 10.67 -27.74 -5.43
N LEU A 87 11.25 -28.39 -4.42
CA LEU A 87 10.85 -28.18 -3.02
C LEU A 87 11.04 -26.71 -2.62
N GLY A 88 12.20 -26.12 -2.91
CA GLY A 88 12.47 -24.71 -2.63
C GLY A 88 11.47 -23.78 -3.32
N ARG A 89 11.08 -24.08 -4.57
CA ARG A 89 10.05 -23.35 -5.31
C ARG A 89 8.69 -23.39 -4.61
N HIS A 90 8.26 -24.56 -4.16
CA HIS A 90 6.99 -24.71 -3.46
C HIS A 90 6.99 -23.99 -2.10
N GLU A 91 8.10 -24.07 -1.36
CA GLU A 91 8.21 -23.43 -0.05
C GLU A 91 8.17 -21.91 -0.15
N ILE A 92 8.89 -21.30 -1.09
CA ILE A 92 8.86 -19.83 -1.24
C ILE A 92 7.46 -19.35 -1.65
N VAL A 93 6.78 -20.06 -2.55
CA VAL A 93 5.39 -19.75 -2.94
C VAL A 93 4.46 -19.85 -1.74
N SER A 94 4.61 -20.88 -0.91
CA SER A 94 3.83 -21.05 0.31
C SER A 94 4.06 -19.92 1.32
N ILE A 95 5.32 -19.54 1.56
CA ILE A 95 5.71 -18.46 2.48
C ILE A 95 5.14 -17.11 2.02
N LEU A 96 5.30 -16.77 0.74
CA LEU A 96 4.79 -15.50 0.18
C LEU A 96 3.25 -15.46 0.20
N SER A 97 2.60 -16.58 -0.11
CA SER A 97 1.13 -16.69 -0.05
C SER A 97 0.62 -16.46 1.37
N PHE A 98 1.30 -17.04 2.37
CA PHE A 98 0.98 -16.79 3.77
C PHE A 98 1.20 -15.32 4.16
N GLY A 99 2.31 -14.71 3.69
CA GLY A 99 2.59 -13.28 3.91
C GLY A 99 1.46 -12.38 3.44
N MET A 100 1.00 -12.57 2.19
CA MET A 100 -0.14 -11.82 1.64
C MET A 100 -1.42 -12.02 2.46
N TYR A 101 -1.70 -13.24 2.90
CA TYR A 101 -2.86 -13.50 3.75
C TYR A 101 -2.75 -12.81 5.13
N ALA A 102 -1.57 -12.87 5.75
CA ALA A 102 -1.30 -12.24 7.04
C ALA A 102 -1.41 -10.71 6.97
N GLU A 103 -0.90 -10.09 5.89
CA GLU A 103 -1.05 -8.65 5.66
C GLU A 103 -2.51 -8.23 5.59
N ASN A 104 -3.34 -8.97 4.85
CA ASN A 104 -4.78 -8.72 4.78
C ASN A 104 -5.48 -8.85 6.13
N LEU A 105 -5.03 -9.77 6.99
CA LEU A 105 -5.58 -9.96 8.33
C LEU A 105 -5.14 -8.88 9.31
N LEU A 106 -3.87 -8.47 9.27
CA LEU A 106 -3.27 -7.54 10.24
C LEU A 106 -3.49 -6.07 9.90
N SER A 107 -3.77 -5.76 8.64
CA SER A 107 -4.03 -4.39 8.16
C SER A 107 -5.52 -4.01 8.22
N SER A 108 -6.36 -4.89 8.78
CA SER A 108 -7.80 -4.66 8.97
C SER A 108 -8.14 -3.98 10.30
#